data_AF-A0A9K3Q5V3-F1
#
_entry.id   AF-A0A9K3Q5V3-F1
#
_cell.length_a   1.000
_cell.length_b   1.000
_cell.length_c   1.000
_cell.angle_alpha   90.00
_cell.angle_beta   90.00
_cell.angle_gamma   90.00
#
_symmetry.space_group_name_H-M   'P 1'
#
loop_
_entity.id
_entity.type
_entity.pdbx_description
1 polymer ?
#
loop_
_entity_poly.entity_id
_entity_poly.type
_entity_poly.pdbx_seq_one_letter_code
_entity_poly.pdbx_strand_id
1 'polypeptide(L)'
;MSFVAFVLEMQRKRKKRDEINAARKKRLRKFQLMAAFQSMEPPLAKITTGLNEKKERSQIAPRRSKGVILYRDEVDGQLKPMPPTMSSWYNLYCAEHCAELTPNFEAKFRRRFRLPYSEFQNLVDLCKQDSTSENGYFKRWRPGTAAADGKPGSPIELLVLTALRYLGRGWTFDDLEEATAISEEVIRNFFHQFIHWGSERLYVDYVRSPETIPEAASTVLEYSQAGFSGCVGSMDASHVEHSRISHSHRQAHLSFKLPFTARTYNLVCNHRRRIFCTTEGHPARWNDKSLVRFDKLATGLHEGTHPLCDLPFELYAYGENGEIVKQKYKGGWLLVDNGYLNWGVTIPPMKEAATMREWRFSKWLESMRKDVECTFGILKGRWRILKAGIRVHGTVAADRIWKTCCALHNLLLEVDGIAEDFTSDWLGEMGKFSISELPEPVRRLLGNNCSIQQYDASGMGAGVDATRSPEEEEIGFVGSVVEEGGAIVVRRMHMTLFRERLIEHFDICFPRNELAWPRQRMMGAAEPNLE
;
A
#
# COMPACT_ATOMS: atom_id res chain seq x y z
N MET A 1 -8.01 -46.59 -42.67
CA MET A 1 -8.41 -45.18 -42.43
C MET A 1 -8.26 -44.42 -43.74
N SER A 2 -9.37 -44.11 -44.41
CA SER A 2 -9.43 -43.64 -45.80
C SER A 2 -8.73 -42.29 -46.00
N PHE A 3 -8.07 -42.11 -47.16
CA PHE A 3 -7.40 -40.87 -47.61
C PHE A 3 -8.28 -39.62 -47.46
N VAL A 4 -9.60 -39.79 -47.52
CA VAL A 4 -10.61 -38.74 -47.32
C VAL A 4 -10.57 -38.16 -45.89
N ALA A 5 -10.36 -39.00 -44.87
CA ALA A 5 -10.28 -38.56 -43.47
C ALA A 5 -9.02 -37.70 -43.21
N PHE A 6 -7.90 -38.05 -43.85
CA PHE A 6 -6.65 -37.29 -43.76
C PHE A 6 -6.78 -35.90 -44.41
N VAL A 7 -7.44 -35.81 -45.57
CA VAL A 7 -7.69 -34.54 -46.26
C VAL A 7 -8.61 -33.63 -45.45
N LEU A 8 -9.68 -34.17 -44.86
CA LEU A 8 -10.60 -33.40 -44.00
C LEU A 8 -9.91 -32.87 -42.74
N GLU A 9 -8.99 -33.64 -42.15
CA GLU A 9 -8.25 -33.20 -40.98
C GLU A 9 -7.20 -32.13 -41.31
N MET A 10 -6.52 -32.25 -42.46
CA MET A 10 -5.64 -31.21 -43.01
C MET A 10 -6.39 -29.89 -43.24
N GLN A 11 -7.61 -29.94 -43.79
CA GLN A 11 -8.42 -28.74 -44.02
C GLN A 11 -8.88 -28.10 -42.71
N ARG A 12 -9.27 -28.89 -41.70
CA ARG A 12 -9.60 -28.37 -40.35
C ARG A 12 -8.40 -27.71 -39.69
N LYS A 13 -7.21 -28.31 -39.79
CA LYS A 13 -5.97 -27.75 -39.24
C LYS A 13 -5.56 -26.45 -39.93
N ARG A 14 -5.74 -26.34 -41.26
CA ARG A 14 -5.53 -25.08 -42.01
C ARG A 14 -6.49 -23.99 -41.56
N LYS A 15 -7.80 -24.27 -41.51
CA LYS A 15 -8.81 -23.29 -41.10
C LYS A 15 -8.56 -22.74 -39.68
N LYS A 16 -8.19 -23.62 -38.74
CA LYS A 16 -7.84 -23.23 -37.37
C LYS A 16 -6.57 -22.36 -37.31
N ARG A 17 -5.58 -22.64 -38.17
CA ARG A 17 -4.34 -21.86 -38.26
C ARG A 17 -4.60 -20.46 -38.86
N ASP A 18 -5.51 -20.36 -39.83
CA ASP A 18 -5.91 -19.08 -40.43
C ASP A 18 -6.71 -18.20 -39.45
N GLU A 19 -7.59 -18.79 -38.64
CA GLU A 19 -8.31 -18.09 -37.57
C GLU A 19 -7.38 -17.54 -36.49
N ILE A 20 -6.37 -18.32 -36.08
CA ILE A 20 -5.34 -17.90 -35.11
C ILE A 20 -4.49 -16.75 -35.69
N ASN A 21 -4.10 -16.83 -36.96
CA ASN A 21 -3.33 -15.79 -37.63
C ASN A 21 -4.15 -14.50 -37.80
N ALA A 22 -5.44 -14.59 -38.12
CA ALA A 22 -6.34 -13.44 -38.17
C ALA A 22 -6.50 -12.78 -36.80
N ALA A 23 -6.62 -13.56 -35.72
CA ALA A 23 -6.69 -13.06 -34.35
C ALA A 23 -5.38 -12.38 -33.92
N ARG A 24 -4.21 -12.95 -34.27
CA ARG A 24 -2.89 -12.32 -34.06
C ARG A 24 -2.76 -11.00 -34.82
N LYS A 25 -3.17 -10.93 -36.08
CA LYS A 25 -3.12 -9.70 -36.89
C LYS A 25 -4.02 -8.60 -36.32
N LYS A 26 -5.20 -8.96 -35.79
CA LYS A 26 -6.11 -8.03 -35.12
C LYS A 26 -5.55 -7.51 -33.78
N ARG A 27 -4.88 -8.37 -33.00
CA ARG A 27 -4.16 -7.97 -31.77
C ARG A 27 -2.97 -7.08 -32.08
N LEU A 28 -2.18 -7.41 -33.10
CA LEU A 28 -1.02 -6.62 -33.51
C LEU A 28 -1.43 -5.23 -34.01
N ARG A 29 -2.51 -5.12 -34.80
CA ARG A 29 -3.09 -3.83 -35.18
C ARG A 29 -3.57 -3.02 -33.99
N LYS A 30 -4.21 -3.65 -33.00
CA LYS A 30 -4.64 -2.97 -31.77
C LYS A 30 -3.45 -2.50 -30.93
N PHE A 31 -2.37 -3.29 -30.88
CA PHE A 31 -1.14 -2.94 -30.17
C PHE A 31 -0.39 -1.81 -30.88
N GLN A 32 -0.31 -1.84 -32.22
CA GLN A 32 0.25 -0.76 -33.04
C GLN A 32 -0.58 0.54 -32.91
N LEU A 33 -1.92 0.44 -32.83
CA LEU A 33 -2.77 1.61 -32.61
C LEU A 33 -2.57 2.21 -31.21
N MET A 34 -2.38 1.37 -30.18
CA MET A 34 -2.10 1.82 -28.81
C MET A 34 -0.69 2.40 -28.68
N ALA A 35 0.31 1.83 -29.34
CA ALA A 35 1.66 2.37 -29.39
C ALA A 35 1.70 3.71 -30.13
N ALA A 36 0.98 3.85 -31.25
CA ALA A 36 0.85 5.11 -31.99
C ALA A 36 0.11 6.20 -31.18
N PHE A 37 -0.77 5.81 -30.26
CA PHE A 37 -1.47 6.75 -29.35
C PHE A 37 -0.59 7.20 -28.17
N GLN A 38 0.42 6.40 -27.82
CA GLN A 38 1.39 6.73 -26.77
C GLN A 38 2.61 7.51 -27.31
N SER A 39 2.91 7.39 -28.61
CA SER A 39 4.01 8.13 -29.25
C SER A 39 3.60 9.46 -29.88
N MET A 40 2.33 9.86 -29.79
CA MET A 40 1.91 11.23 -30.12
C MET A 40 2.11 12.12 -28.90
N GLU A 41 3.23 12.85 -28.86
CA GLU A 41 3.32 14.07 -28.07
C GLU A 41 2.17 15.02 -28.49
N PRO A 42 1.51 15.71 -27.55
CA PRO A 42 0.41 16.59 -27.87
C PRO A 42 0.91 17.73 -28.76
N PRO A 43 0.20 18.11 -29.84
CA PRO A 43 0.55 19.30 -30.59
C PRO A 43 0.21 20.53 -29.73
N LEU A 44 1.19 20.97 -28.94
CA LEU A 44 1.31 22.36 -28.52
C LEU A 44 1.41 23.21 -29.81
N ALA A 45 0.58 24.25 -29.89
CA ALA A 45 0.40 25.15 -31.04
C ALA A 45 -0.50 24.64 -32.17
N LYS A 46 -1.83 24.64 -31.95
CA LYS A 46 -2.87 25.04 -32.94
C LYS A 46 -4.29 25.18 -32.34
N ILE A 47 -4.41 25.63 -31.08
CA ILE A 47 -5.71 26.01 -30.46
C ILE A 47 -5.66 27.49 -30.03
N THR A 48 -5.08 28.36 -30.87
CA THR A 48 -4.96 29.80 -30.58
C THR A 48 -5.53 30.72 -31.64
N THR A 49 -6.26 30.20 -32.64
CA THR A 49 -6.82 31.05 -33.72
C THR A 49 -8.25 30.70 -34.11
N GLY A 50 -9.12 30.46 -33.11
CA GLY A 50 -10.54 30.16 -33.35
C GLY A 50 -11.51 30.52 -32.22
N LEU A 51 -11.08 31.32 -31.23
CA LEU A 51 -11.92 31.71 -30.08
C LEU A 51 -12.02 33.23 -29.88
N ASN A 52 -11.80 34.00 -30.95
CA ASN A 52 -11.96 35.46 -30.95
C ASN A 52 -13.24 35.92 -31.67
N GLU A 53 -14.30 35.11 -31.57
CA GLU A 53 -15.66 35.60 -31.80
C GLU A 53 -16.31 35.83 -30.44
N LYS A 54 -16.68 37.09 -30.22
CA LYS A 54 -17.38 37.64 -29.06
C LYS A 54 -18.54 36.73 -28.63
N LYS A 55 -18.30 35.81 -27.69
CA LYS A 55 -19.35 35.35 -26.79
C LYS A 55 -19.52 36.43 -25.74
N GLU A 56 -20.54 37.25 -25.94
CA GLU A 56 -21.12 38.08 -24.90
C GLU A 56 -21.18 37.31 -23.58
N ARG A 57 -20.80 38.01 -22.50
CA ARG A 57 -20.86 37.53 -21.12
C ARG A 57 -22.21 36.84 -20.88
N SER A 58 -22.23 35.52 -20.98
CA SER A 58 -23.29 34.71 -20.41
C SER A 58 -23.27 35.00 -18.92
N GLN A 59 -24.32 35.66 -18.45
CA GLN A 59 -24.54 36.02 -17.06
C GLN A 59 -24.18 34.81 -16.19
N ILE A 60 -23.16 34.97 -15.34
CA ILE A 60 -22.81 33.98 -14.32
C ILE A 60 -24.09 33.77 -13.53
N ALA A 61 -24.67 32.57 -13.64
CA ALA A 61 -25.85 32.22 -12.87
C ALA A 61 -25.61 32.61 -11.40
N PRO A 62 -26.56 33.29 -10.73
CA PRO A 62 -26.37 33.68 -9.34
C PRO A 62 -26.03 32.41 -8.55
N ARG A 63 -24.93 32.46 -7.79
CA ARG A 63 -24.52 31.35 -6.91
C ARG A 63 -25.75 30.97 -6.08
N ARG A 64 -26.19 29.71 -6.17
CA ARG A 64 -27.25 29.19 -5.29
C ARG A 64 -26.93 29.58 -3.84
N SER A 65 -27.92 30.10 -3.12
CA SER A 65 -27.78 30.42 -1.70
C SER A 65 -27.21 29.21 -0.99
N LYS A 66 -26.02 29.36 -0.41
CA LYS A 66 -25.40 28.28 0.38
C LYS A 66 -26.35 27.96 1.53
N GLY A 67 -26.65 26.68 1.77
CA GLY A 67 -27.29 26.27 3.01
C GLY A 67 -26.28 26.55 4.12
N VAL A 68 -26.49 27.61 4.90
CA VAL A 68 -25.57 27.97 5.97
C VAL A 68 -26.19 27.51 7.28
N ILE A 69 -25.41 26.80 8.09
CA ILE A 69 -25.82 26.43 9.45
C ILE A 69 -26.04 27.73 10.23
N LEU A 70 -27.23 27.90 10.79
CA LEU A 70 -27.61 29.10 11.54
C LEU A 70 -27.53 28.81 13.04
N TYR A 71 -27.07 29.78 13.80
CA TYR A 71 -27.20 29.81 15.26
C TYR A 71 -28.09 30.98 15.67
N ARG A 72 -28.74 30.85 16.82
CA ARG A 72 -29.51 31.94 17.40
C ARG A 72 -28.59 32.79 18.25
N ASP A 73 -28.44 34.05 17.89
CA ASP A 73 -27.68 35.00 18.69
C ASP A 73 -28.42 35.26 20.02
N GLU A 74 -27.71 35.16 21.14
CA GLU A 74 -28.29 35.38 22.47
C GLU A 74 -28.59 36.86 22.72
N VAL A 75 -27.88 37.77 22.05
CA VAL A 75 -28.03 39.22 22.24
C VAL A 75 -29.19 39.76 21.42
N ASP A 76 -29.26 39.40 20.14
CA ASP A 76 -30.25 39.95 19.20
C ASP A 76 -31.45 39.01 18.96
N GLY A 77 -31.36 37.74 19.37
CA GLY A 77 -32.37 36.71 19.12
C GLY A 77 -32.51 36.28 17.66
N GLN A 78 -31.74 36.88 16.74
CA GLN A 78 -31.79 36.64 15.29
C GLN A 78 -30.96 35.42 14.89
N LEU A 79 -31.36 34.77 13.80
CA LEU A 79 -30.61 33.65 13.20
C LEU A 79 -29.45 34.19 12.35
N LYS A 80 -28.22 33.92 12.77
CA LYS A 80 -26.99 34.33 12.08
C LYS A 80 -26.23 33.09 11.58
N PRO A 81 -25.44 33.19 10.49
CA PRO A 81 -24.60 32.09 10.04
C PRO A 81 -23.55 31.74 11.09
N MET A 82 -23.45 30.46 11.44
CA MET A 82 -22.52 29.97 12.46
C MET A 82 -21.07 30.07 11.95
N PRO A 83 -20.20 30.81 12.66
CA PRO A 83 -18.78 30.79 12.35
C PRO A 83 -18.15 29.46 12.78
N PRO A 84 -17.08 28.99 12.11
CA PRO A 84 -16.41 27.73 12.49
C PRO A 84 -15.92 27.71 13.95
N THR A 85 -15.60 28.87 14.52
CA THR A 85 -15.17 29.03 15.91
C THR A 85 -16.27 28.76 16.94
N MET A 86 -17.54 28.75 16.53
CA MET A 86 -18.68 28.37 17.38
C MET A 86 -19.08 26.90 17.19
N SER A 87 -18.40 26.17 16.30
CA SER A 87 -18.71 24.77 16.06
C SER A 87 -18.39 23.91 17.30
N SER A 88 -19.14 22.82 17.45
CA SER A 88 -18.93 21.87 18.54
C SER A 88 -17.49 21.34 18.58
N TRP A 89 -16.87 21.12 17.42
CA TRP A 89 -15.49 20.64 17.34
C TRP A 89 -14.48 21.69 17.76
N TYR A 90 -14.69 22.95 17.43
CA TYR A 90 -13.80 24.03 17.86
C TYR A 90 -13.78 24.13 19.38
N ASN A 91 -14.96 24.14 19.98
CA ASN A 91 -15.12 24.22 21.43
C ASN A 91 -14.55 22.99 22.16
N LEU A 92 -14.56 21.81 21.51
CA LEU A 92 -14.09 20.56 22.11
C LEU A 92 -12.61 20.28 21.92
N TYR A 93 -11.97 20.80 20.85
CA TYR A 93 -10.61 20.38 20.48
C TYR A 93 -9.65 21.52 20.13
N CYS A 94 -10.14 22.75 19.93
CA CYS A 94 -9.30 23.86 19.46
C CYS A 94 -9.29 25.06 20.41
N ALA A 95 -10.32 25.20 21.26
CA ALA A 95 -10.41 26.29 22.22
C ALA A 95 -9.34 26.17 23.32
N GLU A 96 -8.82 27.31 23.79
CA GLU A 96 -7.76 27.38 24.82
C GLU A 96 -8.14 26.68 26.14
N HIS A 97 -9.43 26.51 26.42
CA HIS A 97 -9.96 25.86 27.62
C HIS A 97 -10.05 24.32 27.51
N CYS A 98 -9.63 23.72 26.39
CA CYS A 98 -9.51 22.26 26.27
C CYS A 98 -8.34 21.66 27.09
N ALA A 99 -7.58 22.50 27.80
CA ALA A 99 -6.32 22.18 28.47
C ALA A 99 -6.42 21.35 29.76
N GLU A 100 -7.55 20.68 30.03
CA GLU A 100 -7.53 19.52 30.91
C GLU A 100 -7.36 18.27 30.04
N LEU A 101 -6.10 17.93 29.72
CA LEU A 101 -5.73 16.64 29.11
C LEU A 101 -6.02 15.51 30.10
N THR A 102 -7.30 15.24 30.31
CA THR A 102 -7.74 14.09 31.07
C THR A 102 -7.43 12.84 30.24
N PRO A 103 -7.02 11.72 30.85
CA PRO A 103 -6.80 10.46 30.11
C PRO A 103 -8.04 10.03 29.30
N ASN A 104 -9.24 10.36 29.79
CA ASN A 104 -10.51 10.12 29.10
C ASN A 104 -10.67 10.96 27.83
N PHE A 105 -10.19 12.21 27.83
CA PHE A 105 -10.19 13.05 26.64
C PHE A 105 -9.24 12.49 25.60
N GLU A 106 -8.01 12.16 25.97
CA GLU A 106 -7.00 11.59 25.07
C GLU A 106 -7.47 10.28 24.44
N ALA A 107 -8.02 9.37 25.23
CA ALA A 107 -8.58 8.11 24.73
C ALA A 107 -9.74 8.36 23.74
N LYS A 108 -10.64 9.31 24.04
CA LYS A 108 -11.73 9.69 23.14
C LYS A 108 -11.19 10.35 21.87
N PHE A 109 -10.20 11.22 21.97
CA PHE A 109 -9.58 11.91 20.84
C PHE A 109 -8.87 10.92 19.91
N ARG A 110 -8.02 10.06 20.46
CA ARG A 110 -7.32 9.01 19.71
C ARG A 110 -8.27 8.04 19.02
N ARG A 111 -9.36 7.65 19.69
CA ARG A 111 -10.42 6.84 19.07
C ARG A 111 -11.11 7.57 17.90
N ARG A 112 -11.26 8.89 18.00
CA ARG A 112 -11.99 9.74 17.04
C ARG A 112 -11.16 10.13 15.82
N PHE A 113 -9.88 10.46 16.00
CA PHE A 113 -9.00 11.03 14.97
C PHE A 113 -7.80 10.14 14.63
N ARG A 114 -7.62 9.02 15.36
CA ARG A 114 -6.54 8.04 15.17
C ARG A 114 -5.12 8.53 15.48
N LEU A 115 -5.00 9.74 16.02
CA LEU A 115 -3.75 10.32 16.51
C LEU A 115 -3.91 10.74 17.99
N PRO A 116 -2.84 10.68 18.79
CA PRO A 116 -2.76 11.38 20.07
C PRO A 116 -2.90 12.89 19.90
N TYR A 117 -3.36 13.58 20.94
CA TYR A 117 -3.60 15.03 20.88
C TYR A 117 -2.30 15.83 20.73
N SER A 118 -1.21 15.42 21.40
CA SER A 118 0.13 16.02 21.25
C SER A 118 0.59 16.01 19.79
N GLU A 119 0.49 14.86 19.13
CA GLU A 119 0.90 14.70 17.74
C GLU A 119 -0.01 15.42 16.76
N PHE A 120 -1.29 15.55 17.10
CA PHE A 120 -2.18 16.43 16.35
C PHE A 120 -1.70 17.90 16.41
N GLN A 121 -1.27 18.38 17.58
CA GLN A 121 -0.74 19.72 17.74
C GLN A 121 0.53 19.92 16.90
N ASN A 122 1.47 18.96 16.96
CA ASN A 122 2.68 18.94 16.13
C ASN A 122 2.34 19.00 14.63
N LEU A 123 1.37 18.21 14.19
CA LEU A 123 0.92 18.15 12.80
C LEU A 123 0.31 19.49 12.34
N VAL A 124 -0.48 20.12 13.21
CA VAL A 124 -1.04 21.46 12.95
C VAL A 124 0.07 22.50 12.83
N ASP A 125 1.08 22.45 13.70
CA ASP A 125 2.19 23.39 13.67
C ASP A 125 3.02 23.23 12.40
N LEU A 126 3.26 22.00 11.94
CA LEU A 126 3.86 21.74 10.63
C LEU A 126 3.04 22.34 9.48
N CYS A 127 1.72 22.19 9.51
CA CYS A 127 0.84 22.80 8.50
C CYS A 127 0.88 24.34 8.54
N LYS A 128 0.95 24.94 9.74
CA LYS A 128 1.07 26.39 9.92
C LYS A 128 2.40 26.93 9.42
N GLN A 129 3.50 26.23 9.69
CA GLN A 129 4.83 26.58 9.18
C GLN A 129 4.88 26.52 7.65
N ASP A 130 4.33 25.44 7.07
CA ASP A 130 4.22 25.30 5.62
C ASP A 130 3.35 26.41 5.00
N SER A 131 2.26 26.83 5.68
CA SER A 131 1.41 27.95 5.20
C SER A 131 2.15 29.28 5.05
N THR A 132 3.26 29.47 5.77
CA THR A 132 4.09 30.69 5.72
C THR A 132 5.17 30.62 4.64
N SER A 133 5.46 29.42 4.12
CA SER A 133 6.52 29.20 3.14
C SER A 133 6.12 29.68 1.74
N GLU A 134 7.09 30.21 0.96
CA GLU A 134 6.86 30.74 -0.38
C GLU A 134 6.35 29.72 -1.39
N ASN A 135 6.55 28.42 -1.16
CA ASN A 135 5.98 27.30 -1.95
C ASN A 135 5.08 26.39 -1.09
N GLY A 136 4.57 26.93 0.03
CA GLY A 136 3.65 26.24 0.91
C GLY A 136 2.35 25.80 0.25
N TYR A 137 1.89 24.63 0.64
CA TYR A 137 0.63 24.04 0.20
C TYR A 137 -0.56 24.71 0.90
N PHE A 138 -0.40 25.19 2.14
CA PHE A 138 -1.51 25.69 2.95
C PHE A 138 -1.66 27.22 2.97
N LYS A 139 -1.02 27.96 2.07
CA LYS A 139 -1.03 29.45 2.03
C LYS A 139 -2.42 30.08 2.11
N ARG A 140 -3.41 29.42 1.48
CA ARG A 140 -4.81 29.88 1.45
C ARG A 140 -5.45 29.96 2.83
N TRP A 141 -4.97 29.18 3.80
CA TRP A 141 -5.53 29.08 5.14
C TRP A 141 -4.62 29.70 6.20
N ARG A 142 -3.63 30.50 5.79
CA ARG A 142 -2.72 31.16 6.72
C ARG A 142 -3.51 32.02 7.74
N PRO A 143 -3.17 31.97 9.04
CA PRO A 143 -3.82 32.81 10.05
C PRO A 143 -3.79 34.29 9.63
N GLY A 144 -4.93 34.98 9.71
CA GLY A 144 -5.07 36.39 9.33
C GLY A 144 -5.28 36.66 7.84
N THR A 145 -5.32 35.64 6.97
CA THR A 145 -5.81 35.82 5.60
C THR A 145 -7.33 35.94 5.60
N ALA A 146 -7.83 37.11 5.20
CA ALA A 146 -9.24 37.28 4.88
C ALA A 146 -9.48 36.74 3.46
N ALA A 147 -10.55 35.96 3.29
CA ALA A 147 -11.02 35.64 1.95
C ALA A 147 -11.45 36.94 1.23
N ALA A 148 -11.59 36.89 -0.11
CA ALA A 148 -11.94 38.06 -0.92
C ALA A 148 -13.27 38.75 -0.52
N ASP A 149 -14.07 38.09 0.32
CA ASP A 149 -15.32 38.57 0.92
C ASP A 149 -15.13 39.16 2.34
N GLY A 150 -13.90 39.36 2.82
CA GLY A 150 -13.59 39.95 4.12
C GLY A 150 -13.77 39.00 5.31
N LYS A 151 -14.14 37.74 5.09
CA LYS A 151 -14.30 36.74 6.17
C LYS A 151 -12.95 36.15 6.57
N PRO A 152 -12.70 35.92 7.87
CA PRO A 152 -11.49 35.24 8.31
C PRO A 152 -11.42 33.84 7.68
N GLY A 153 -10.24 33.44 7.23
CA GLY A 153 -10.00 32.09 6.74
C GLY A 153 -10.39 31.02 7.77
N SER A 154 -10.88 29.88 7.30
CA SER A 154 -11.23 28.76 8.18
C SER A 154 -10.00 28.30 8.98
N PRO A 155 -10.14 28.00 10.29
CA PRO A 155 -9.01 27.63 11.13
C PRO A 155 -8.39 26.30 10.66
N ILE A 156 -7.07 26.27 10.56
CA ILE A 156 -6.30 25.11 10.07
C ILE A 156 -6.50 23.91 10.99
N GLU A 157 -6.62 24.13 12.29
CA GLU A 157 -6.84 23.12 13.32
C GLU A 157 -8.07 22.26 12.99
N LEU A 158 -9.20 22.91 12.70
CA LEU A 158 -10.44 22.21 12.32
C LEU A 158 -10.27 21.47 11.01
N LEU A 159 -9.60 22.09 10.03
CA LEU A 159 -9.38 21.48 8.73
C LEU A 159 -8.51 20.21 8.83
N VAL A 160 -7.47 20.21 9.65
CA VAL A 160 -6.66 19.01 9.94
C VAL A 160 -7.51 17.95 10.64
N LEU A 161 -8.35 18.31 11.62
CA LEU A 161 -9.28 17.37 12.26
C LEU A 161 -10.25 16.74 11.24
N THR A 162 -10.79 17.52 10.29
CA THR A 162 -11.66 16.97 9.24
C THR A 162 -10.92 15.97 8.35
N ALA A 163 -9.68 16.25 7.97
CA ALA A 163 -8.86 15.35 7.16
C ALA A 163 -8.58 14.03 7.90
N LEU A 164 -8.19 14.10 9.17
CA LEU A 164 -7.95 12.92 10.01
C LEU A 164 -9.23 12.10 10.22
N ARG A 165 -10.38 12.77 10.43
CA ARG A 165 -11.67 12.09 10.56
C ARG A 165 -12.06 11.38 9.27
N TYR A 166 -11.83 12.02 8.13
CA TYR A 166 -12.10 11.44 6.81
C TYR A 166 -11.24 10.20 6.56
N LEU A 167 -9.92 10.27 6.79
CA LEU A 167 -9.00 9.13 6.62
C LEU A 167 -9.31 7.99 7.62
N GLY A 168 -9.49 8.33 8.89
CA GLY A 168 -9.61 7.37 9.98
C GLY A 168 -10.97 6.69 10.07
N ARG A 169 -12.06 7.39 9.73
CA ARG A 169 -13.44 6.88 9.88
C ARG A 169 -14.26 6.88 8.60
N GLY A 170 -13.78 7.44 7.50
CA GLY A 170 -14.48 7.41 6.21
C GLY A 170 -15.81 8.18 6.22
N TRP A 171 -15.88 9.28 6.98
CA TRP A 171 -17.02 10.21 6.97
C TRP A 171 -17.18 10.85 5.59
N THR A 172 -18.35 11.41 5.29
CA THR A 172 -18.53 12.22 4.07
C THR A 172 -18.17 13.68 4.34
N PHE A 173 -17.92 14.45 3.28
CA PHE A 173 -17.64 15.88 3.45
C PHE A 173 -18.85 16.68 3.95
N ASP A 174 -20.06 16.20 3.65
CA ASP A 174 -21.35 16.72 4.16
C ASP A 174 -21.44 16.57 5.69
N ASP A 175 -21.16 15.36 6.21
CA ASP A 175 -21.11 15.12 7.67
C ASP A 175 -20.08 16.00 8.40
N LEU A 176 -18.98 16.33 7.70
CA LEU A 176 -17.92 17.18 8.24
C LEU A 176 -18.30 18.67 8.21
N GLU A 177 -19.08 19.10 7.22
CA GLU A 177 -19.67 20.44 7.18
C GLU A 177 -20.63 20.65 8.35
N GLU A 178 -21.52 19.69 8.62
CA GLU A 178 -22.43 19.73 9.77
C GLU A 178 -21.68 19.85 11.10
N ALA A 179 -20.59 19.11 11.25
CA ALA A 179 -19.81 19.06 12.48
C ALA A 179 -18.95 20.31 12.75
N THR A 180 -18.48 20.98 11.69
CA THR A 180 -17.48 22.07 11.79
C THR A 180 -17.98 23.44 11.35
N ALA A 181 -19.18 23.52 10.75
CA ALA A 181 -19.71 24.73 10.11
C ALA A 181 -18.78 25.31 9.02
N ILE A 182 -17.92 24.48 8.43
CA ILE A 182 -17.08 24.81 7.28
C ILE A 182 -17.68 24.16 6.03
N SER A 183 -17.88 24.93 4.97
CA SER A 183 -18.51 24.40 3.74
C SER A 183 -17.76 23.19 3.17
N GLU A 184 -18.50 22.22 2.65
CA GLU A 184 -18.01 20.99 2.01
C GLU A 184 -16.86 21.27 1.03
N GLU A 185 -17.03 22.28 0.18
CA GLU A 185 -16.07 22.65 -0.86
C GLU A 185 -14.73 23.15 -0.28
N VAL A 186 -14.74 23.82 0.87
CA VAL A 186 -13.51 24.25 1.55
C VAL A 186 -12.80 23.05 2.16
N ILE A 187 -13.54 22.15 2.82
CA ILE A 187 -13.01 20.90 3.39
C ILE A 187 -12.41 20.04 2.28
N ARG A 188 -13.12 19.87 1.16
CA ARG A 188 -12.67 19.08 0.00
C ARG A 188 -11.37 19.65 -0.58
N ASN A 189 -11.31 20.97 -0.82
CA ASN A 189 -10.11 21.62 -1.35
C ASN A 189 -8.92 21.51 -0.39
N PHE A 190 -9.16 21.68 0.92
CA PHE A 190 -8.13 21.47 1.93
C PHE A 190 -7.66 20.01 1.95
N PHE A 191 -8.58 19.05 1.94
CA PHE A 191 -8.26 17.62 1.98
C PHE A 191 -7.35 17.19 0.83
N HIS A 192 -7.64 17.63 -0.40
CA HIS A 192 -6.78 17.37 -1.55
C HIS A 192 -5.37 17.95 -1.39
N GLN A 193 -5.27 19.11 -0.73
CA GLN A 193 -4.00 19.74 -0.47
C GLN A 193 -3.23 19.05 0.65
N PHE A 194 -3.94 18.60 1.69
CA PHE A 194 -3.41 17.85 2.82
C PHE A 194 -2.84 16.51 2.38
N ILE A 195 -3.54 15.73 1.55
CA ILE A 195 -3.01 14.44 1.05
C ILE A 195 -1.85 14.64 0.07
N HIS A 196 -1.80 15.77 -0.64
CA HIS A 196 -0.68 16.09 -1.52
C HIS A 196 0.56 16.41 -0.69
N TRP A 197 0.44 17.31 0.29
CA TRP A 197 1.49 17.60 1.26
C TRP A 197 1.94 16.33 2.01
N GLY A 198 1.00 15.52 2.51
CA GLY A 198 1.30 14.27 3.21
C GLY A 198 2.03 13.25 2.33
N SER A 199 1.74 13.21 1.04
CA SER A 199 2.44 12.31 0.10
C SER A 199 3.85 12.76 -0.29
N GLU A 200 4.17 14.06 -0.20
CA GLU A 200 5.45 14.63 -0.64
C GLU A 200 6.37 15.01 0.53
N ARG A 201 5.83 15.38 1.69
CA ARG A 201 6.58 15.73 2.89
C ARG A 201 6.56 14.59 3.90
N LEU A 202 5.39 14.32 4.51
CA LEU A 202 5.28 13.29 5.55
C LEU A 202 5.76 11.91 5.07
N TYR A 203 5.44 11.52 3.84
CA TYR A 203 5.89 10.24 3.31
C TYR A 203 7.42 10.14 3.24
N VAL A 204 8.11 11.21 2.85
CA VAL A 204 9.58 11.23 2.78
C VAL A 204 10.20 11.20 4.17
N ASP A 205 9.59 11.90 5.13
CA ASP A 205 10.09 11.99 6.50
C ASP A 205 9.93 10.66 7.26
N TYR A 206 8.78 9.98 7.12
CA TYR A 206 8.45 8.80 7.92
C TYR A 206 8.63 7.46 7.18
N VAL A 207 8.52 7.41 5.86
CA VAL A 207 8.63 6.18 5.05
C VAL A 207 9.94 6.19 4.27
N ARG A 208 11.00 5.75 4.94
CA ARG A 208 12.35 5.65 4.37
C ARG A 208 12.87 4.22 4.48
N SER A 209 13.44 3.73 3.38
CA SER A 209 14.22 2.49 3.39
C SER A 209 15.61 2.76 3.96
N PRO A 210 16.19 1.83 4.72
CA PRO A 210 17.52 2.04 5.30
C PRO A 210 18.56 2.21 4.19
N GLU A 211 19.23 3.36 4.17
CA GLU A 211 20.19 3.73 3.13
C GLU A 211 21.61 3.32 3.49
N THR A 212 21.85 2.98 4.76
CA THR A 212 23.16 2.56 5.25
C THR A 212 23.10 1.18 5.90
N ILE A 213 24.20 0.42 5.80
CA ILE A 213 24.32 -0.90 6.41
C ILE A 213 24.11 -0.86 7.93
N PRO A 214 24.67 0.11 8.69
CA PRO A 214 24.44 0.21 10.13
C PRO A 214 22.96 0.44 10.50
N GLU A 215 22.24 1.26 9.73
CA GLU A 215 20.80 1.50 9.95
C GLU A 215 19.98 0.22 9.75
N ALA A 216 20.31 -0.57 8.72
CA ALA A 216 19.69 -1.87 8.45
C ALA A 216 20.08 -2.95 9.46
N ALA A 217 21.21 -2.81 10.18
CA ALA A 217 21.74 -3.85 11.06
C ALA A 217 20.73 -4.29 12.13
N SER A 218 19.98 -3.35 12.71
CA SER A 218 18.95 -3.66 13.71
C SER A 218 17.84 -4.55 13.15
N THR A 219 17.38 -4.28 11.93
CA THR A 219 16.30 -5.05 11.27
C THR A 219 16.83 -6.39 10.80
N VAL A 220 18.02 -6.42 10.18
CA VAL A 220 18.67 -7.65 9.71
C VAL A 220 18.97 -8.58 10.88
N LEU A 221 19.35 -8.05 12.05
CA LEU A 221 19.60 -8.84 13.26
C LEU A 221 18.34 -9.59 13.71
N GLU A 222 17.17 -8.96 13.70
CA GLU A 222 15.91 -9.61 14.08
C GLU A 222 15.57 -10.79 13.17
N TYR A 223 15.76 -10.62 11.87
CA TYR A 223 15.58 -11.71 10.92
C TYR A 223 16.68 -12.78 11.04
N SER A 224 17.92 -12.39 11.31
CA SER A 224 19.04 -13.32 11.50
C SER A 224 18.84 -14.21 12.72
N GLN A 225 18.32 -13.66 13.83
CA GLN A 225 17.93 -14.44 15.02
C GLN A 225 16.88 -15.51 14.70
N ALA A 226 15.97 -15.22 13.77
CA ALA A 226 14.96 -16.15 13.31
C ALA A 226 15.46 -17.20 12.32
N GLY A 227 16.73 -17.14 11.91
CA GLY A 227 17.33 -18.02 10.89
C GLY A 227 17.25 -17.49 9.46
N PHE A 228 16.89 -16.21 9.28
CA PHE A 228 16.80 -15.53 7.98
C PHE A 228 17.92 -14.49 7.83
N SER A 229 19.17 -14.93 7.90
CA SER A 229 20.34 -14.06 7.76
C SER A 229 20.35 -13.31 6.43
N GLY A 230 20.59 -12.00 6.48
CA GLY A 230 20.57 -11.11 5.31
C GLY A 230 19.18 -10.66 4.85
N CYS A 231 18.10 -11.07 5.52
CA CYS A 231 16.75 -10.59 5.20
C CYS A 231 16.55 -9.15 5.69
N VAL A 232 16.01 -8.30 4.81
CA VAL A 232 15.77 -6.88 5.06
C VAL A 232 14.31 -6.63 5.46
N GLY A 233 13.37 -7.45 5.00
CA GLY A 233 11.96 -7.24 5.29
C GLY A 233 11.02 -8.20 4.57
N SER A 234 9.75 -8.10 4.95
CA SER A 234 8.63 -8.81 4.32
C SER A 234 7.92 -7.90 3.32
N MET A 235 7.62 -8.43 2.15
CA MET A 235 6.96 -7.73 1.06
C MET A 235 5.68 -8.45 0.64
N ASP A 236 4.60 -7.70 0.52
CA ASP A 236 3.35 -8.21 -0.01
C ASP A 236 2.50 -7.11 -0.66
N ALA A 237 1.54 -7.53 -1.47
CA ALA A 237 0.67 -6.65 -2.25
C ALA A 237 -0.77 -6.72 -1.72
N SER A 238 -1.43 -5.57 -1.62
CA SER A 238 -2.80 -5.50 -1.12
C SER A 238 -3.70 -4.66 -2.00
N HIS A 239 -4.91 -5.15 -2.22
CA HIS A 239 -5.95 -4.42 -2.93
C HIS A 239 -6.66 -3.41 -2.01
N VAL A 240 -6.85 -2.19 -2.50
CA VAL A 240 -7.66 -1.14 -1.88
C VAL A 240 -8.77 -0.79 -2.87
N GLU A 241 -10.02 -0.86 -2.42
CA GLU A 241 -11.16 -0.47 -3.23
C GLU A 241 -11.05 1.01 -3.62
N HIS A 242 -11.36 1.31 -4.88
CA HIS A 242 -11.47 2.67 -5.37
C HIS A 242 -12.80 2.83 -6.12
N SER A 243 -13.78 3.44 -5.45
CA SER A 243 -15.16 3.46 -5.94
C SER A 243 -15.39 4.54 -7.02
N ARG A 244 -14.57 5.60 -7.05
CA ARG A 244 -14.67 6.71 -8.02
C ARG A 244 -13.55 6.68 -9.06
N ILE A 245 -13.40 5.55 -9.74
CA ILE A 245 -12.53 5.43 -10.92
C ILE A 245 -13.24 5.97 -12.16
N SER A 246 -12.52 6.73 -12.98
CA SER A 246 -13.02 7.21 -14.27
C SER A 246 -13.45 6.05 -15.16
N HIS A 247 -14.58 6.19 -15.86
CA HIS A 247 -15.18 5.12 -16.65
C HIS A 247 -14.21 4.44 -17.64
N SER A 248 -13.34 5.22 -18.29
CA SER A 248 -12.32 4.72 -19.23
C SER A 248 -11.32 3.73 -18.61
N HIS A 249 -11.01 3.88 -17.32
CA HIS A 249 -10.03 3.06 -16.60
C HIS A 249 -10.68 1.92 -15.79
N ARG A 250 -12.02 1.92 -15.65
CA ARG A 250 -12.76 0.97 -14.80
C ARG A 250 -12.42 -0.49 -15.09
N GLN A 251 -12.32 -0.87 -16.36
CA GLN A 251 -12.07 -2.26 -16.76
C GLN A 251 -10.68 -2.75 -16.34
N ALA A 252 -9.65 -1.89 -16.35
CA ALA A 252 -8.31 -2.25 -15.91
C ALA A 252 -8.22 -2.48 -14.40
N HIS A 253 -9.06 -1.76 -13.64
CA HIS A 253 -9.10 -1.81 -12.19
C HIS A 253 -10.08 -2.84 -11.62
N LEU A 254 -10.85 -3.54 -12.46
CA LEU A 254 -11.69 -4.65 -12.03
C LEU A 254 -10.84 -5.92 -11.95
N SER A 255 -10.55 -6.37 -10.72
CA SER A 255 -9.79 -7.61 -10.48
C SER A 255 -10.58 -8.84 -10.92
N PHE A 256 -9.87 -9.94 -11.21
CA PHE A 256 -10.50 -11.24 -11.42
C PHE A 256 -11.08 -11.84 -10.13
N LYS A 257 -10.53 -11.43 -8.97
CA LYS A 257 -10.89 -11.99 -7.65
C LYS A 257 -11.87 -11.10 -6.87
N LEU A 258 -12.06 -9.85 -7.27
CA LEU A 258 -12.88 -8.87 -6.54
C LEU A 258 -14.02 -8.36 -7.41
N PRO A 259 -15.26 -8.26 -6.89
CA PRO A 259 -16.41 -7.79 -7.65
C PRO A 259 -16.43 -6.27 -7.85
N PHE A 260 -15.44 -5.55 -7.30
CA PHE A 260 -15.34 -4.09 -7.32
C PHE A 260 -14.01 -3.61 -7.93
N THR A 261 -13.96 -2.33 -8.28
CA THR A 261 -12.72 -1.73 -8.77
C THR A 261 -11.76 -1.44 -7.63
N ALA A 262 -10.51 -1.83 -7.82
CA ALA A 262 -9.45 -1.67 -6.83
C ALA A 262 -8.14 -1.19 -7.46
N ARG A 263 -7.28 -0.65 -6.61
CA ARG A 263 -5.87 -0.41 -6.88
C ARG A 263 -5.04 -1.36 -6.02
N THR A 264 -3.99 -1.92 -6.57
CA THR A 264 -3.05 -2.76 -5.83
C THR A 264 -1.83 -1.94 -5.46
N TYR A 265 -1.42 -2.03 -4.20
CA TYR A 265 -0.22 -1.41 -3.68
C TYR A 265 0.67 -2.48 -3.11
N ASN A 266 1.95 -2.47 -3.50
CA ASN A 266 2.97 -3.32 -2.90
C ASN A 266 3.66 -2.55 -1.77
N LEU A 267 4.03 -3.24 -0.70
CA LEU A 267 4.62 -2.63 0.47
C LEU A 267 5.70 -3.54 1.06
N VAL A 268 6.78 -2.94 1.54
CA VAL A 268 7.83 -3.62 2.30
C VAL A 268 7.83 -3.11 3.74
N CYS A 269 7.81 -4.02 4.70
CA CYS A 269 7.94 -3.70 6.11
C CYS A 269 8.93 -4.63 6.83
N ASN A 270 9.39 -4.19 8.00
CA ASN A 270 10.16 -5.04 8.91
C ASN A 270 9.25 -5.77 9.91
N HIS A 271 9.86 -6.60 10.77
CA HIS A 271 9.17 -7.34 11.85
C HIS A 271 8.47 -6.40 12.86
N ARG A 272 8.98 -5.17 12.99
CA ARG A 272 8.41 -4.09 13.81
C ARG A 272 7.20 -3.40 13.17
N ARG A 273 6.73 -3.88 12.00
CA ARG A 273 5.60 -3.30 11.24
C ARG A 273 5.87 -1.90 10.69
N ARG A 274 7.13 -1.43 10.72
CA ARG A 274 7.56 -0.16 10.10
C ARG A 274 7.62 -0.35 8.59
N ILE A 275 6.99 0.56 7.86
CA ILE A 275 6.94 0.55 6.41
C ILE A 275 8.22 1.21 5.87
N PHE A 276 8.98 0.52 5.04
CA PHE A 276 10.18 1.07 4.40
C PHE A 276 9.87 1.73 3.06
N CYS A 277 9.02 1.09 2.26
CA CYS A 277 8.62 1.61 0.97
C CYS A 277 7.26 1.04 0.54
N THR A 278 6.61 1.75 -0.37
CA THR A 278 5.44 1.26 -1.07
C THR A 278 5.41 1.77 -2.52
N THR A 279 4.79 1.00 -3.40
CA THR A 279 4.58 1.40 -4.80
C THR A 279 3.44 2.41 -4.92
N GLU A 280 3.32 2.99 -6.11
CA GLU A 280 2.07 3.65 -6.49
C GLU A 280 0.98 2.62 -6.77
N GLY A 281 -0.27 3.08 -6.88
CA GLY A 281 -1.40 2.19 -7.11
C GLY A 281 -1.40 1.69 -8.54
N HIS A 282 -1.40 0.37 -8.70
CA HIS A 282 -1.48 -0.26 -10.01
C HIS A 282 -2.87 -0.86 -10.26
N PRO A 283 -3.24 -1.15 -11.51
CA PRO A 283 -4.50 -1.79 -11.83
C PRO A 283 -4.65 -3.14 -11.12
N ALA A 284 -5.82 -3.40 -10.49
CA ALA A 284 -6.02 -4.65 -9.73
C ALA A 284 -6.04 -5.94 -10.57
N ARG A 285 -5.95 -5.83 -11.90
CA ARG A 285 -5.71 -6.98 -12.81
C ARG A 285 -4.26 -7.42 -12.87
N TRP A 286 -3.33 -6.55 -12.47
CA TRP A 286 -1.91 -6.89 -12.50
C TRP A 286 -1.61 -7.91 -11.40
N ASN A 287 -0.77 -8.87 -11.74
CA ASN A 287 -0.29 -9.88 -10.81
C ASN A 287 0.95 -9.39 -10.06
N ASP A 288 1.30 -10.07 -8.98
CA ASP A 288 2.42 -9.69 -8.12
C ASP A 288 3.76 -9.71 -8.87
N LYS A 289 3.92 -10.63 -9.84
CA LYS A 289 5.06 -10.65 -10.78
C LYS A 289 5.28 -9.35 -11.55
N SER A 290 4.19 -8.64 -11.87
CA SER A 290 4.28 -7.34 -12.56
C SER A 290 4.54 -6.21 -11.58
N LEU A 291 3.93 -6.27 -10.38
CA LEU A 291 4.01 -5.23 -9.36
C LEU A 291 5.42 -5.06 -8.79
N VAL A 292 6.15 -6.16 -8.58
CA VAL A 292 7.49 -6.13 -7.99
C VAL A 292 8.48 -5.28 -8.80
N ARG A 293 8.28 -5.16 -10.12
CA ARG A 293 9.13 -4.34 -11.01
C ARG A 293 8.98 -2.83 -10.80
N PHE A 294 7.91 -2.40 -10.13
CA PHE A 294 7.69 -1.01 -9.77
C PHE A 294 8.12 -0.71 -8.33
N ASP A 295 8.50 -1.73 -7.58
CA ASP A 295 9.05 -1.57 -6.24
C ASP A 295 10.52 -1.15 -6.33
N LYS A 296 10.80 0.08 -5.89
CA LYS A 296 12.13 0.67 -5.96
C LYS A 296 13.15 -0.10 -5.11
N LEU A 297 12.73 -0.65 -3.96
CA LEU A 297 13.63 -1.39 -3.09
C LEU A 297 13.93 -2.77 -3.66
N ALA A 298 12.90 -3.52 -4.05
CA ALA A 298 13.10 -4.86 -4.61
C ALA A 298 13.89 -4.82 -5.93
N THR A 299 13.57 -3.87 -6.81
CA THR A 299 14.30 -3.66 -8.06
C THR A 299 15.72 -3.16 -7.80
N GLY A 300 15.91 -2.24 -6.85
CA GLY A 300 17.24 -1.73 -6.51
C GLY A 300 18.16 -2.78 -5.86
N LEU A 301 17.61 -3.73 -5.10
CA LEU A 301 18.35 -4.88 -4.59
C LEU A 301 18.76 -5.84 -5.73
N HIS A 302 17.86 -6.07 -6.69
CA HIS A 302 18.11 -6.96 -7.82
C HIS A 302 19.15 -6.37 -8.80
N GLU A 303 18.98 -5.10 -9.19
CA GLU A 303 19.86 -4.40 -10.14
C GLU A 303 21.18 -3.97 -9.50
N GLY A 304 21.24 -3.88 -8.17
CA GLY A 304 22.43 -3.46 -7.45
C GLY A 304 22.62 -1.96 -7.31
N THR A 305 21.54 -1.18 -7.44
CA THR A 305 21.55 0.28 -7.26
C THR A 305 21.32 0.69 -5.81
N HIS A 306 20.79 -0.21 -4.98
CA HIS A 306 20.51 0.06 -3.57
C HIS A 306 21.71 -0.31 -2.66
N PRO A 307 22.09 0.50 -1.66
CA PRO A 307 23.26 0.24 -0.79
C PRO A 307 23.24 -1.12 -0.07
N LEU A 308 22.04 -1.65 0.22
CA LEU A 308 21.86 -2.96 0.83
C LEU A 308 22.24 -4.14 -0.07
N CYS A 309 22.57 -3.91 -1.35
CA CYS A 309 23.08 -4.97 -2.22
C CYS A 309 24.47 -5.48 -1.82
N ASP A 310 25.19 -4.74 -0.96
CA ASP A 310 26.48 -5.14 -0.39
C ASP A 310 26.40 -5.55 1.08
N LEU A 311 25.19 -5.75 1.62
CA LEU A 311 24.97 -6.19 3.00
C LEU A 311 25.67 -7.54 3.26
N PRO A 312 26.70 -7.61 4.12
CA PRO A 312 27.40 -8.86 4.40
C PRO A 312 26.65 -9.71 5.42
N PHE A 313 26.58 -11.01 5.20
CA PHE A 313 26.06 -11.97 6.17
C PHE A 313 26.70 -13.36 5.98
N GLU A 314 26.53 -14.24 6.96
CA GLU A 314 27.10 -15.59 6.94
C GLU A 314 25.99 -16.64 7.03
N LEU A 315 26.16 -17.73 6.28
CA LEU A 315 25.30 -18.91 6.34
C LEU A 315 26.15 -20.15 6.66
N TYR A 316 25.57 -21.08 7.40
CA TYR A 316 26.17 -22.40 7.60
C TYR A 316 25.87 -23.30 6.40
N ALA A 317 26.86 -24.04 5.95
CA ALA A 317 26.74 -25.04 4.90
C ALA A 317 27.55 -26.31 5.27
N TYR A 318 27.16 -27.46 4.73
CA TYR A 318 27.94 -28.69 4.80
C TYR A 318 29.05 -28.67 3.74
N GLY A 319 30.30 -28.82 4.18
CA GLY A 319 31.45 -29.03 3.32
C GLY A 319 31.45 -30.43 2.69
N GLU A 320 32.39 -30.67 1.77
CA GLU A 320 32.51 -31.94 1.04
C GLU A 320 32.70 -33.17 1.96
N ASN A 321 33.27 -32.95 3.15
CA ASN A 321 33.50 -33.98 4.16
C ASN A 321 32.39 -34.08 5.23
N GLY A 322 31.30 -33.33 5.10
CA GLY A 322 30.22 -33.24 6.10
C GLY A 322 30.50 -32.31 7.29
N GLU A 323 31.62 -31.58 7.26
CA GLU A 323 31.93 -30.54 8.24
C GLU A 323 31.06 -29.29 8.04
N ILE A 324 30.74 -28.59 9.12
CA ILE A 324 29.91 -27.38 9.06
C ILE A 324 30.82 -26.17 8.87
N VAL A 325 30.73 -25.55 7.69
CA VAL A 325 31.54 -24.40 7.28
C VAL A 325 30.66 -23.16 7.23
N LYS A 326 31.21 -22.02 7.67
CA LYS A 326 30.58 -20.72 7.50
C LYS A 326 30.96 -20.14 6.14
N GLN A 327 29.96 -19.89 5.31
CA GLN A 327 30.14 -19.28 4.01
C GLN A 327 29.64 -17.84 4.02
N LYS A 328 30.44 -16.93 3.47
CA LYS A 328 30.14 -15.50 3.43
C LYS A 328 29.28 -15.19 2.21
N TYR A 329 28.22 -14.43 2.43
CA TYR A 329 27.30 -13.93 1.42
C TYR A 329 27.22 -12.42 1.47
N LYS A 330 26.83 -11.81 0.35
CA LYS A 330 26.50 -10.40 0.26
C LYS A 330 25.23 -10.14 -0.55
N GLY A 331 24.41 -9.23 -0.04
CA GLY A 331 23.20 -8.76 -0.68
C GLY A 331 21.94 -9.03 0.12
N GLY A 332 21.25 -7.97 0.51
CA GLY A 332 19.96 -8.05 1.20
C GLY A 332 18.88 -8.65 0.32
N TRP A 333 17.94 -9.35 0.95
CA TRP A 333 16.83 -10.01 0.28
C TRP A 333 15.50 -9.85 1.08
N LEU A 334 14.38 -10.16 0.44
CA LEU A 334 13.02 -9.93 0.93
C LEU A 334 12.20 -11.23 0.98
N LEU A 335 11.35 -11.34 2.00
CA LEU A 335 10.36 -12.41 2.15
C LEU A 335 9.11 -12.09 1.32
N VAL A 336 8.69 -12.99 0.43
CA VAL A 336 7.59 -12.73 -0.53
C VAL A 336 6.60 -13.89 -0.62
N ASP A 337 5.47 -13.68 -1.27
CA ASP A 337 4.55 -14.78 -1.59
C ASP A 337 5.05 -15.53 -2.84
N ASN A 338 4.49 -16.71 -3.08
CA ASN A 338 4.71 -17.52 -4.27
C ASN A 338 4.30 -16.84 -5.60
N GLY A 339 3.63 -15.69 -5.55
CA GLY A 339 3.18 -14.92 -6.71
C GLY A 339 4.27 -14.04 -7.37
N TYR A 340 5.44 -13.90 -6.75
CA TYR A 340 6.48 -12.95 -7.18
C TYR A 340 7.43 -13.52 -8.26
N LEU A 341 8.35 -12.68 -8.77
CA LEU A 341 9.37 -13.11 -9.73
C LEU A 341 10.43 -13.97 -9.03
N ASN A 342 11.08 -14.87 -9.79
CA ASN A 342 12.12 -15.76 -9.28
C ASN A 342 13.48 -15.04 -9.20
N TRP A 343 13.58 -13.96 -8.44
CA TRP A 343 14.84 -13.27 -8.20
C TRP A 343 15.53 -13.84 -6.95
N GLY A 344 16.87 -13.89 -6.94
CA GLY A 344 17.65 -14.27 -5.75
C GLY A 344 17.34 -13.40 -4.53
N VAL A 345 16.84 -12.17 -4.75
CA VAL A 345 16.48 -11.21 -3.69
C VAL A 345 15.03 -11.34 -3.20
N THR A 346 14.21 -12.23 -3.76
CA THR A 346 12.81 -12.42 -3.36
C THR A 346 12.54 -13.89 -3.06
N ILE A 347 12.40 -14.25 -1.78
CA ILE A 347 12.31 -15.64 -1.33
C ILE A 347 10.89 -16.01 -0.91
N PRO A 348 10.20 -16.85 -1.69
CA PRO A 348 8.88 -17.37 -1.34
C PRO A 348 8.94 -18.66 -0.51
N PRO A 349 7.88 -18.97 0.26
CA PRO A 349 7.70 -20.29 0.86
C PRO A 349 7.57 -21.38 -0.23
N MET A 350 7.78 -22.63 0.14
CA MET A 350 7.65 -23.74 -0.81
C MET A 350 6.20 -24.19 -0.92
N LYS A 351 5.69 -24.30 -2.16
CA LYS A 351 4.35 -24.84 -2.43
C LYS A 351 4.27 -26.34 -2.16
N GLU A 352 5.31 -27.06 -2.59
CA GLU A 352 5.45 -28.49 -2.45
C GLU A 352 6.78 -28.73 -1.74
N ALA A 353 6.71 -29.17 -0.48
CA ALA A 353 7.89 -29.55 0.29
C ALA A 353 8.02 -31.07 0.23
N ALA A 354 9.13 -31.57 -0.32
CA ALA A 354 9.39 -33.00 -0.43
C ALA A 354 10.08 -33.53 0.83
N THR A 355 10.82 -32.67 1.54
CA THR A 355 11.58 -33.05 2.74
C THR A 355 11.08 -32.36 4.00
N MET A 356 11.35 -32.96 5.17
CA MET A 356 10.94 -32.39 6.46
C MET A 356 11.62 -31.04 6.72
N ARG A 357 12.89 -30.88 6.35
CA ARG A 357 13.64 -29.62 6.48
C ARG A 357 12.99 -28.50 5.66
N GLU A 358 12.54 -28.82 4.45
CA GLU A 358 11.85 -27.90 3.56
C GLU A 358 10.51 -27.46 4.16
N TRP A 359 9.71 -28.43 4.61
CA TRP A 359 8.41 -28.15 5.21
C TRP A 359 8.55 -27.24 6.44
N ARG A 360 9.52 -27.54 7.29
CA ARG A 360 9.79 -26.79 8.52
C ARG A 360 10.23 -25.35 8.23
N PHE A 361 11.17 -25.18 7.29
CA PHE A 361 11.59 -23.85 6.82
C PHE A 361 10.42 -23.06 6.21
N SER A 362 9.62 -23.70 5.35
CA SER A 362 8.47 -23.06 4.71
C SER A 362 7.43 -22.57 5.73
N LYS A 363 7.11 -23.39 6.75
CA LYS A 363 6.18 -23.01 7.82
C LYS A 363 6.72 -21.86 8.68
N TRP A 364 8.03 -21.85 8.92
CA TRP A 364 8.68 -20.76 9.64
C TRP A 364 8.64 -19.46 8.84
N LEU A 365 8.92 -19.53 7.54
CA LEU A 365 8.87 -18.41 6.60
C LEU A 365 7.45 -17.84 6.48
N GLU A 366 6.45 -18.70 6.29
CA GLU A 366 5.03 -18.31 6.28
C GLU A 366 4.63 -17.57 7.57
N SER A 367 5.16 -18.00 8.72
CA SER A 367 4.88 -17.35 9.99
C SER A 367 5.52 -15.96 10.07
N MET A 368 6.73 -15.77 9.53
CA MET A 368 7.39 -14.45 9.50
C MET A 368 6.70 -13.49 8.53
N ARG A 369 6.19 -14.00 7.42
CA ARG A 369 5.41 -13.19 6.47
C ARG A 369 4.15 -12.59 7.07
N LYS A 370 3.60 -13.15 8.15
CA LYS A 370 2.44 -12.56 8.82
C LYS A 370 2.69 -11.11 9.27
N ASP A 371 3.93 -10.68 9.43
CA ASP A 371 4.27 -9.29 9.75
C ASP A 371 3.68 -8.30 8.73
N VAL A 372 3.83 -8.58 7.43
CA VAL A 372 3.33 -7.68 6.38
C VAL A 372 1.81 -7.78 6.24
N GLU A 373 1.23 -8.97 6.42
CA GLU A 373 -0.22 -9.17 6.46
C GLU A 373 -0.87 -8.42 7.63
N CYS A 374 -0.29 -8.53 8.83
CA CYS A 374 -0.69 -7.80 10.02
C CYS A 374 -0.53 -6.29 9.82
N THR A 375 0.56 -5.85 9.19
CA THR A 375 0.78 -4.43 8.87
C THR A 375 -0.34 -3.89 7.98
N PHE A 376 -0.73 -4.61 6.93
CA PHE A 376 -1.91 -4.24 6.13
C PHE A 376 -3.20 -4.23 6.94
N GLY A 377 -3.41 -5.23 7.80
CA GLY A 377 -4.58 -5.32 8.67
C GLY A 377 -4.71 -4.11 9.61
N ILE A 378 -3.63 -3.73 10.28
CA ILE A 378 -3.55 -2.56 11.16
C ILE A 378 -3.73 -1.28 10.36
N LEU A 379 -3.03 -1.13 9.24
CA LEU A 379 -3.10 0.05 8.38
C LEU A 379 -4.55 0.30 7.90
N LYS A 380 -5.22 -0.74 7.39
CA LYS A 380 -6.62 -0.66 6.92
C LYS A 380 -7.63 -0.54 8.07
N GLY A 381 -7.34 -1.14 9.22
CA GLY A 381 -8.18 -1.04 10.42
C GLY A 381 -8.14 0.36 11.04
N ARG A 382 -6.96 0.98 11.05
CA ARG A 382 -6.72 2.34 11.55
C ARG A 382 -7.29 3.38 10.59
N TRP A 383 -6.98 3.26 9.30
CA TRP A 383 -7.44 4.16 8.25
C TRP A 383 -8.60 3.52 7.47
N ARG A 384 -9.82 3.71 7.99
CA ARG A 384 -11.02 3.08 7.43
C ARG A 384 -11.25 3.39 5.96
N ILE A 385 -10.75 4.52 5.44
CA ILE A 385 -10.85 4.85 4.02
C ILE A 385 -10.22 3.77 3.12
N LEU A 386 -9.18 3.07 3.58
CA LEU A 386 -8.51 2.00 2.83
C LEU A 386 -9.30 0.68 2.86
N LYS A 387 -10.14 0.49 3.88
CA LYS A 387 -11.02 -0.70 4.02
C LYS A 387 -12.38 -0.51 3.36
N ALA A 388 -12.98 0.68 3.50
CA ALA A 388 -14.32 1.00 3.02
C ALA A 388 -14.33 1.49 1.55
N GLY A 389 -13.16 1.71 0.97
CA GLY A 389 -13.00 2.17 -0.40
C GLY A 389 -12.81 3.68 -0.51
N ILE A 390 -11.86 4.07 -1.37
CA ILE A 390 -11.55 5.47 -1.64
C ILE A 390 -12.67 6.06 -2.49
N ARG A 391 -13.34 7.08 -1.96
CA ARG A 391 -14.44 7.78 -2.64
C ARG A 391 -14.00 9.04 -3.39
N VAL A 392 -12.72 9.39 -3.31
CA VAL A 392 -12.16 10.54 -4.01
C VAL A 392 -11.92 10.17 -5.48
N HIS A 393 -12.29 11.08 -6.38
CA HIS A 393 -12.11 10.87 -7.81
C HIS A 393 -10.64 11.00 -8.22
N GLY A 394 -10.20 10.12 -9.12
CA GLY A 394 -8.87 10.16 -9.71
C GLY A 394 -7.86 9.26 -9.00
N THR A 395 -7.00 8.63 -9.80
CA THR A 395 -5.99 7.66 -9.35
C THR A 395 -4.87 8.31 -8.55
N VAL A 396 -4.42 9.49 -8.97
CA VAL A 396 -3.39 10.28 -8.28
C VAL A 396 -3.81 10.63 -6.85
N ALA A 397 -5.07 11.03 -6.66
CA ALA A 397 -5.58 11.34 -5.32
C ALA A 397 -5.65 10.08 -4.44
N ALA A 398 -6.00 8.92 -5.01
CA ALA A 398 -5.99 7.65 -4.30
C ALA A 398 -4.56 7.26 -3.85
N ASP A 399 -3.56 7.45 -4.71
CA ASP A 399 -2.16 7.17 -4.37
C ASP A 399 -1.62 8.12 -3.30
N ARG A 400 -2.04 9.40 -3.34
CA ARG A 400 -1.72 10.39 -2.30
C ARG A 400 -2.32 10.03 -0.95
N ILE A 401 -3.57 9.56 -0.94
CA ILE A 401 -4.23 9.02 0.28
C ILE A 401 -3.42 7.82 0.80
N TRP A 402 -3.07 6.88 -0.06
CA TRP A 402 -2.30 5.70 0.32
C TRP A 402 -0.96 6.08 0.99
N LYS A 403 -0.14 6.91 0.32
CA LYS A 403 1.15 7.37 0.85
C LYS A 403 0.98 8.13 2.16
N THR A 404 -0.03 9.01 2.27
CA THR A 404 -0.31 9.74 3.51
C THR A 404 -0.67 8.79 4.66
N CYS A 405 -1.50 7.77 4.41
CA CYS A 405 -1.84 6.76 5.42
C CYS A 405 -0.61 5.94 5.87
N CYS A 406 0.29 5.58 4.95
CA CYS A 406 1.56 4.92 5.28
C CYS A 406 2.46 5.79 6.16
N ALA A 407 2.57 7.08 5.84
CA ALA A 407 3.35 8.04 6.63
C ALA A 407 2.80 8.18 8.05
N LEU A 408 1.49 8.42 8.18
CA LEU A 408 0.82 8.54 9.48
C LEU A 408 0.87 7.23 10.29
N HIS A 409 0.93 6.07 9.62
CA HIS A 409 1.12 4.79 10.31
C HIS A 409 2.50 4.68 10.94
N ASN A 410 3.56 5.05 10.23
CA ASN A 410 4.92 5.05 10.77
C ASN A 410 5.10 6.09 11.88
N LEU A 411 4.55 7.29 11.71
CA LEU A 411 4.50 8.31 12.77
C LEU A 411 3.91 7.73 14.06
N LEU A 412 2.79 7.01 13.97
CA LEU A 412 2.16 6.38 15.13
C LEU A 412 2.98 5.24 15.74
N LEU A 413 3.79 4.53 14.96
CA LEU A 413 4.70 3.52 15.52
C LEU A 413 5.81 4.14 16.37
N GLU A 414 6.24 5.36 16.04
CA GLU A 414 7.23 6.09 16.84
C GLU A 414 6.63 6.61 18.15
N VAL A 415 5.35 6.96 18.13
CA VAL A 415 4.63 7.53 19.28
C VAL A 415 4.10 6.47 20.24
N ASP A 416 3.48 5.42 19.71
CA ASP A 416 2.86 4.35 20.49
C ASP A 416 3.87 3.27 20.93
N GLY A 417 5.06 3.28 20.33
CA GLY A 417 5.98 2.16 20.38
C GLY A 417 5.42 0.92 19.65
N ILE A 418 6.11 -0.21 19.80
CA ILE A 418 5.73 -1.48 19.14
C ILE A 418 4.67 -2.25 19.95
N ALA A 419 4.48 -1.89 21.23
CA ALA A 419 3.78 -2.71 22.21
C ALA A 419 2.26 -2.47 22.28
N GLU A 420 1.73 -1.36 21.77
CA GLU A 420 0.28 -1.21 21.68
C GLU A 420 -0.24 -1.93 20.44
N ASP A 421 -0.64 -3.19 20.62
CA ASP A 421 -1.56 -3.83 19.70
C ASP A 421 -2.81 -2.95 19.59
N PHE A 422 -2.89 -2.22 18.48
CA PHE A 422 -4.03 -1.39 18.15
C PHE A 422 -5.27 -2.27 18.03
N THR A 423 -5.99 -2.42 19.15
CA THR A 423 -7.29 -3.05 19.17
C THR A 423 -8.28 -2.04 18.60
N SER A 424 -8.46 -2.05 17.28
CA SER A 424 -9.50 -1.22 16.68
C SER A 424 -10.86 -1.62 17.28
N ASP A 425 -11.74 -0.65 17.58
CA ASP A 425 -13.14 -0.92 17.99
C ASP A 425 -13.87 -1.87 17.02
N TRP A 426 -13.36 -1.99 15.78
CA TRP A 426 -13.87 -2.81 14.69
C TRP A 426 -13.27 -4.22 14.60
N LEU A 427 -12.30 -4.56 15.47
CA LEU A 427 -11.75 -5.90 15.65
C LEU A 427 -12.43 -6.64 16.82
N GLY A 428 -13.22 -5.94 17.65
CA GLY A 428 -14.04 -6.52 18.72
C GLY A 428 -15.44 -6.96 18.26
N GLU A 429 -16.24 -7.52 19.18
CA GLU A 429 -17.60 -8.01 18.90
C GLU A 429 -18.54 -6.97 18.28
N MET A 430 -18.45 -5.70 18.69
CA MET A 430 -19.26 -4.60 18.12
C MET A 430 -18.78 -4.13 16.73
N GLY A 431 -17.65 -4.65 16.24
CA GLY A 431 -17.18 -4.46 14.87
C GLY A 431 -17.77 -5.45 13.87
N LYS A 432 -18.43 -6.51 14.37
CA LYS A 432 -19.23 -7.43 13.57
C LYS A 432 -20.60 -6.77 13.32
N PHE A 433 -20.70 -5.91 12.32
CA PHE A 433 -22.03 -5.56 11.81
C PHE A 433 -22.75 -6.87 11.44
N SER A 434 -23.94 -7.09 11.98
CA SER A 434 -24.80 -8.12 11.43
C SER A 434 -25.02 -7.80 9.95
N ILE A 435 -24.76 -8.77 9.08
CA ILE A 435 -24.93 -8.63 7.62
C ILE A 435 -26.36 -8.14 7.27
N SER A 436 -27.33 -8.39 8.15
CA SER A 436 -28.71 -7.93 8.04
C SER A 436 -28.90 -6.42 8.17
N GLU A 437 -27.97 -5.67 8.76
CA GLU A 437 -28.14 -4.23 9.05
C GLU A 437 -27.42 -3.30 8.05
N LEU A 438 -26.69 -3.87 7.09
CA LEU A 438 -25.92 -3.11 6.09
C LEU A 438 -26.76 -2.73 4.86
N PRO A 439 -26.53 -1.56 4.22
CA PRO A 439 -27.15 -1.20 2.94
C PRO A 439 -26.87 -2.25 1.85
N GLU A 440 -27.86 -2.50 0.99
CA GLU A 440 -27.88 -3.57 -0.03
C GLU A 440 -26.60 -3.72 -0.88
N PRO A 441 -25.88 -2.64 -1.26
CA PRO A 441 -24.61 -2.76 -1.99
C PRO A 441 -23.47 -3.36 -1.16
N VAL A 442 -23.45 -3.11 0.15
CA VAL A 442 -22.42 -3.60 1.10
C VAL A 442 -22.75 -5.02 1.56
N ARG A 443 -24.04 -5.38 1.63
CA ARG A 443 -24.51 -6.73 1.92
C ARG A 443 -24.07 -7.74 0.85
N ARG A 444 -24.04 -7.34 -0.43
CA ARG A 444 -23.51 -8.17 -1.53
C ARG A 444 -21.99 -8.38 -1.50
N LEU A 445 -21.27 -7.51 -0.80
CA LEU A 445 -19.81 -7.55 -0.65
C LEU A 445 -19.36 -8.47 0.50
N LEU A 446 -20.22 -8.63 1.52
CA LEU A 446 -19.94 -9.39 2.74
C LEU A 446 -20.79 -10.66 2.88
N GLY A 447 -21.81 -10.85 2.03
CA GLY A 447 -22.63 -12.03 1.98
C GLY A 447 -21.85 -13.25 1.50
N ASN A 448 -21.67 -14.23 2.39
CA ASN A 448 -21.11 -15.54 2.08
C ASN A 448 -21.95 -16.26 1.00
N ASN A 449 -21.52 -16.16 -0.25
CA ASN A 449 -21.65 -17.27 -1.22
C ASN A 449 -20.37 -18.12 -1.27
N CYS A 450 -19.51 -18.00 -0.26
CA CYS A 450 -18.47 -18.99 0.02
C CYS A 450 -18.88 -19.81 1.26
N SER A 451 -19.91 -20.65 1.11
CA SER A 451 -19.95 -21.86 1.93
C SER A 451 -18.97 -22.86 1.31
N ILE A 452 -17.97 -23.23 2.10
CA ILE A 452 -17.22 -24.47 1.87
C ILE A 452 -18.23 -25.61 2.13
N GLN A 453 -18.26 -26.60 1.24
CA GLN A 453 -19.23 -27.73 1.17
C GLN A 453 -20.52 -27.49 0.37
N GLN A 454 -20.38 -27.43 -0.95
CA GLN A 454 -21.17 -28.23 -1.89
C GLN A 454 -20.35 -28.35 -3.19
N TYR A 455 -19.26 -29.11 -3.09
CA TYR A 455 -18.56 -29.63 -4.27
C TYR A 455 -19.34 -30.87 -4.72
N ASP A 456 -20.23 -30.70 -5.69
CA ASP A 456 -20.76 -31.83 -6.46
C ASP A 456 -19.65 -32.30 -7.42
N ALA A 457 -19.00 -33.40 -7.05
CA ALA A 457 -17.93 -34.02 -7.84
C ALA A 457 -18.44 -34.99 -8.91
N SER A 458 -19.75 -35.04 -9.20
CA SER A 458 -20.31 -36.00 -10.16
C SER A 458 -20.06 -35.68 -11.64
N GLY A 459 -19.42 -34.54 -11.96
CA GLY A 459 -19.18 -34.10 -13.34
C GLY A 459 -17.71 -33.94 -13.78
N MET A 460 -16.73 -34.19 -12.91
CA MET A 460 -15.30 -33.98 -13.24
C MET A 460 -14.69 -35.23 -13.89
N GLY A 461 -14.89 -35.37 -15.20
CA GLY A 461 -14.08 -36.29 -16.01
C GLY A 461 -12.60 -35.87 -16.04
N ALA A 462 -11.70 -36.82 -16.28
CA ALA A 462 -10.26 -36.58 -16.35
C ALA A 462 -9.91 -35.50 -17.40
N GLY A 463 -9.64 -34.29 -16.95
CA GLY A 463 -9.18 -33.18 -17.79
C GLY A 463 -7.76 -33.42 -18.28
N VAL A 464 -7.53 -33.11 -19.56
CA VAL A 464 -6.30 -33.41 -20.33
C VAL A 464 -5.20 -32.36 -20.08
N ASP A 465 -4.97 -32.00 -18.81
CA ASP A 465 -3.97 -30.98 -18.42
C ASP A 465 -2.62 -31.59 -18.01
N ALA A 466 -2.35 -32.83 -18.43
CA ALA A 466 -1.01 -33.38 -18.49
C ALA A 466 -0.26 -32.88 -19.74
N THR A 467 -0.11 -31.56 -19.88
CA THR A 467 0.89 -31.01 -20.81
C THR A 467 1.72 -29.95 -20.10
N ARG A 468 2.93 -30.35 -19.71
CA ARG A 468 4.05 -29.46 -19.43
C ARG A 468 4.07 -28.35 -20.49
N SER A 469 4.01 -27.09 -20.05
CA SER A 469 4.28 -25.96 -20.92
C SER A 469 5.78 -25.98 -21.26
N PRO A 470 6.19 -25.92 -22.54
CA PRO A 470 7.60 -26.03 -22.94
C PRO A 470 8.41 -24.74 -22.75
N GLU A 471 8.10 -23.92 -21.75
CA GLU A 471 8.82 -22.66 -21.47
C GLU A 471 9.74 -22.76 -20.24
N GLU A 472 9.93 -23.97 -19.68
CA GLU A 472 11.13 -24.30 -18.91
C GLU A 472 12.28 -24.53 -19.91
N GLU A 473 12.71 -23.46 -20.59
CA GLU A 473 14.01 -23.50 -21.25
C GLU A 473 15.09 -23.59 -20.15
N GLU A 474 15.77 -24.74 -20.15
CA GLU A 474 17.08 -24.93 -19.55
C GLU A 474 18.01 -23.78 -19.98
N ILE A 475 18.18 -22.78 -19.11
CA ILE A 475 19.37 -21.94 -19.16
C ILE A 475 20.44 -22.69 -18.40
N GLY A 476 21.28 -23.40 -19.14
CA GLY A 476 22.47 -24.05 -18.61
C GLY A 476 23.55 -23.07 -18.19
N PHE A 477 24.34 -23.49 -17.19
CA PHE A 477 25.70 -23.04 -16.83
C PHE A 477 25.81 -21.65 -16.15
N VAL A 478 26.67 -21.34 -15.16
CA VAL A 478 27.60 -22.07 -14.27
C VAL A 478 28.01 -21.13 -13.14
N GLY A 479 28.37 -21.71 -11.99
CA GLY A 479 29.32 -21.11 -11.05
C GLY A 479 28.75 -20.00 -10.16
N SER A 480 28.79 -20.24 -8.85
CA SER A 480 28.86 -19.15 -7.87
C SER A 480 29.96 -18.19 -8.31
N VAL A 481 29.60 -17.02 -8.84
CA VAL A 481 30.55 -15.95 -9.13
C VAL A 481 31.01 -15.40 -7.78
N VAL A 482 32.05 -16.02 -7.24
CA VAL A 482 32.80 -15.54 -6.09
C VAL A 482 33.52 -14.27 -6.56
N GLU A 483 33.17 -13.11 -6.01
CA GLU A 483 33.91 -11.87 -6.26
C GLU A 483 35.17 -11.79 -5.39
N GLU A 484 36.08 -10.87 -5.73
CA GLU A 484 37.26 -10.53 -4.93
C GLU A 484 36.84 -10.27 -3.47
N GLY A 485 37.28 -11.15 -2.56
CA GLY A 485 36.86 -11.17 -1.15
C GLY A 485 36.16 -12.46 -0.69
N GLY A 486 35.86 -13.40 -1.59
CA GLY A 486 35.37 -14.73 -1.23
C GLY A 486 33.87 -14.82 -0.86
N ALA A 487 33.13 -13.71 -0.97
CA ALA A 487 31.71 -13.65 -0.65
C ALA A 487 30.81 -13.89 -1.87
N ILE A 488 29.76 -14.69 -1.69
CA ILE A 488 28.80 -15.02 -2.74
C ILE A 488 27.72 -13.93 -2.85
N VAL A 489 27.47 -13.44 -4.07
CA VAL A 489 26.51 -12.35 -4.31
C VAL A 489 25.09 -12.88 -4.54
N VAL A 490 24.16 -12.57 -3.64
CA VAL A 490 22.76 -13.07 -3.68
C VAL A 490 22.03 -12.67 -4.95
N ARG A 491 22.18 -11.43 -5.42
CA ARG A 491 21.46 -10.92 -6.61
C ARG A 491 21.80 -11.69 -7.90
N ARG A 492 22.98 -12.29 -7.97
CA ARG A 492 23.45 -13.08 -9.14
C ARG A 492 23.11 -14.56 -9.03
N MET A 493 22.57 -15.01 -7.89
CA MET A 493 22.14 -16.39 -7.69
C MET A 493 20.72 -16.61 -8.21
N HIS A 494 20.48 -17.81 -8.71
CA HIS A 494 19.11 -18.26 -8.95
C HIS A 494 18.38 -18.42 -7.62
N MET A 495 17.10 -18.01 -7.57
CA MET A 495 16.28 -18.04 -6.36
C MET A 495 16.22 -19.42 -5.71
N THR A 496 16.10 -20.50 -6.49
CA THR A 496 16.02 -21.86 -5.94
C THR A 496 17.31 -22.26 -5.22
N LEU A 497 18.47 -21.96 -5.82
CA LEU A 497 19.77 -22.27 -5.25
C LEU A 497 20.00 -21.50 -3.94
N PHE A 498 19.68 -20.20 -3.92
CA PHE A 498 19.84 -19.42 -2.69
C PHE A 498 18.87 -19.88 -1.60
N ARG A 499 17.63 -20.23 -1.96
CA ARG A 499 16.66 -20.80 -1.02
C ARG A 499 17.14 -22.14 -0.44
N GLU A 500 17.76 -23.01 -1.23
CA GLU A 500 18.35 -24.26 -0.75
C GLU A 500 19.44 -24.01 0.29
N ARG A 501 20.31 -23.00 0.07
CA ARG A 501 21.33 -22.59 1.06
C ARG A 501 20.72 -22.07 2.35
N LEU A 502 19.60 -21.33 2.27
CA LEU A 502 18.86 -20.89 3.46
C LEU A 502 18.23 -22.07 4.21
N ILE A 503 17.67 -23.06 3.51
CA ILE A 503 17.11 -24.26 4.12
C ILE A 503 18.21 -25.07 4.81
N GLU A 504 19.38 -25.21 4.17
CA GLU A 504 20.54 -25.89 4.74
C GLU A 504 21.02 -25.20 6.03
N HIS A 505 21.18 -23.88 6.00
CA HIS A 505 21.52 -23.08 7.18
C HIS A 505 20.50 -23.25 8.31
N PHE A 506 19.21 -23.16 7.99
CA PHE A 506 18.13 -23.32 8.95
C PHE A 506 18.11 -24.73 9.57
N ASP A 507 18.33 -25.77 8.77
CA ASP A 507 18.37 -27.16 9.21
C ASP A 507 19.57 -27.45 10.12
N ILE A 508 20.69 -26.72 9.97
CA ILE A 508 21.84 -26.80 10.88
C ILE A 508 21.54 -26.09 12.21
N CYS A 509 20.97 -24.88 12.17
CA CYS A 509 20.71 -24.09 13.38
C CYS A 509 19.54 -24.61 14.21
N PHE A 510 18.52 -25.20 13.57
CA PHE A 510 17.29 -25.61 14.24
C PHE A 510 17.53 -26.69 15.33
N PRO A 511 18.23 -27.81 15.06
CA PRO A 511 18.53 -28.82 16.09
C PRO A 511 19.46 -28.31 17.20
N ARG A 512 20.28 -27.30 16.90
CA ARG A 512 21.21 -26.67 17.87
C ARG A 512 20.52 -25.67 18.78
N ASN A 513 19.24 -25.41 18.57
CA ASN A 513 18.45 -24.42 19.31
C ASN A 513 19.07 -23.00 19.26
N GLU A 514 19.77 -22.69 18.16
CA GLU A 514 20.36 -21.36 17.90
C GLU A 514 19.33 -20.37 17.34
N LEU A 515 18.19 -20.87 16.89
CA LEU A 515 17.10 -20.09 16.32
C LEU A 515 16.18 -19.57 17.42
N ALA A 516 16.00 -18.25 17.47
CA ALA A 516 15.07 -17.61 18.37
C ALA A 516 14.06 -16.79 17.57
N TRP A 517 12.77 -16.92 17.90
CA TRP A 517 11.78 -16.00 17.36
C TRP A 517 12.05 -14.60 17.94
N PRO A 518 12.28 -13.57 17.10
CA PRO A 518 12.47 -12.21 17.57
C PRO A 518 11.26 -11.80 18.41
N ARG A 519 11.52 -11.40 19.65
CA ARG A 519 10.51 -10.73 20.46
C ARG A 519 10.41 -9.30 19.94
N GLN A 520 9.20 -8.79 19.72
CA GLN A 520 8.99 -7.39 19.36
C GLN A 520 9.63 -6.48 20.42
N ARG A 521 10.77 -5.84 20.10
CA ARG A 521 11.52 -4.94 21.00
C ARG A 521 11.18 -3.49 20.71
N MET A 522 10.64 -2.77 21.69
CA MET A 522 10.34 -1.32 21.64
C MET A 522 11.43 -0.53 20.91
N MET A 523 11.04 0.37 19.99
CA MET A 523 11.94 1.38 19.46
C MET A 523 12.40 2.29 20.61
N GLY A 524 13.71 2.41 20.85
CA GLY A 524 14.28 3.23 21.92
C GLY A 524 14.74 2.50 23.18
N ALA A 525 14.61 1.17 23.27
CA ALA A 525 15.36 0.41 24.27
C ALA A 525 16.85 0.46 23.90
N ALA A 526 17.69 0.94 24.83
CA ALA A 526 19.12 1.13 24.64
C ALA A 526 19.76 -0.04 23.88
N GLU A 527 20.49 0.28 22.83
CA GLU A 527 21.33 -0.68 22.11
C GLU A 527 22.22 -1.37 23.15
N PRO A 528 22.25 -2.71 23.22
CA PRO A 528 23.27 -3.37 24.01
C PRO A 528 24.61 -2.95 23.41
N ASN A 529 25.46 -2.31 24.22
CA ASN A 529 26.84 -1.98 23.87
C ASN A 529 27.46 -3.20 23.18
N LEU A 530 27.77 -3.03 21.90
CA LEU A 530 28.57 -3.97 21.13
C LEU A 530 30.02 -3.83 21.64
N GLU A 531 30.41 -4.68 22.57
CA GLU A 531 31.82 -5.09 22.76
C GLU A 531 32.12 -6.33 21.91
#